data_AF-A0A6C0IPN7-F1
#
_entry.id   AF-A0A6C0IPN7-F1
#
_cell.length_a   1.000
_cell.length_b   1.000
_cell.length_c   1.000
_cell.angle_alpha   90.00
_cell.angle_beta   90.00
_cell.angle_gamma   90.00
#
_symmetry.space_group_name_H-M   'P 1'
#
loop_
_entity.id
_entity.type
_entity.pdbx_description
1 polymer ?
#
loop_
_entity_poly.entity_id
_entity_poly.type
_entity_poly.pdbx_seq_one_letter_code
_entity_poly.pdbx_strand_id
1 'polypeptide(L)'
;MPSLLKTNELLKTNEKTVKNMMECERMALTCAPGGENNRGMEIIGRMPIKGEGFTANDIEGLGPYFEELMPPKMDAENNLCFPKVSVLDLNVLSLDDAVDELGDEDQARVLVLRGWAKGADKDIYGEIAPIRWDSEYLDPNKYRTEIVDGEEVKVRGRPMNKLARTNLCFVAGREQEPSVLEGKGTIYDLKKLQKLNECVERLREEIATGLIEIGSKTKVIINVVEGNRYYDLKKTGIGFHGDTERVVVICLSIGGFNYPMRWQWFKDGMPVGKPIEVSLNSGDVYIMSEKAVGSDWKKGSLYTLRHAAGAAKYRSLSKWEKRRPGYEARIKEREEKAAAKAKAKAERASIKTAFKKVKTKKKELKKVTLNEEEKELAKALLEM
;
A
#
# COMPACT_ATOMS: atom_id res chain seq x y z
N MET A 1 16.48 36.27 -1.37
CA MET A 1 17.57 35.64 -2.14
C MET A 1 18.96 36.20 -1.77
N PRO A 2 19.40 36.05 -0.51
CA PRO A 2 20.84 35.85 -0.24
C PRO A 2 21.16 34.61 0.62
N SER A 3 20.16 33.75 0.94
CA SER A 3 20.32 32.62 1.87
C SER A 3 20.70 31.28 1.22
N LEU A 4 20.48 31.11 -0.09
CA LEU A 4 20.70 29.85 -0.82
C LEU A 4 22.17 29.62 -1.22
N LEU A 5 22.92 30.68 -1.54
CA LEU A 5 24.35 30.58 -1.86
C LEU A 5 25.18 30.18 -0.63
N LYS A 6 24.82 30.65 0.57
CA LYS A 6 25.48 30.26 1.82
C LYS A 6 25.26 28.78 2.18
N THR A 7 24.11 28.20 1.83
CA THR A 7 23.81 26.79 2.11
C THR A 7 24.59 25.85 1.18
N ASN A 8 24.79 26.24 -0.08
CA ASN A 8 25.59 25.45 -1.03
C ASN A 8 27.10 25.50 -0.76
N GLU A 9 27.64 26.57 -0.16
CA GLU A 9 29.05 26.59 0.29
C GLU A 9 29.27 25.82 1.62
N LEU A 10 28.28 25.79 2.52
CA LEU A 10 28.35 25.04 3.79
C LEU A 10 28.30 23.51 3.60
N LEU A 11 27.77 23.03 2.47
CA LEU A 11 27.71 21.62 2.09
C LEU A 11 28.99 21.12 1.41
N LYS A 12 29.98 21.99 1.15
CA LYS A 12 31.36 21.58 0.85
C LYS A 12 32.02 21.05 2.13
N THR A 13 31.55 19.87 2.52
CA THR A 13 32.23 18.80 3.28
C THR A 13 32.89 19.22 4.59
N ASN A 14 32.05 19.42 5.61
CA ASN A 14 32.40 18.92 6.94
C ASN A 14 31.59 17.64 7.17
N GLU A 15 32.24 16.48 7.24
CA GLU A 15 31.57 15.18 7.50
C GLU A 15 30.66 15.23 8.74
N LYS A 16 31.04 16.03 9.74
CA LYS A 16 30.25 16.26 10.96
C LYS A 16 28.91 16.93 10.64
N THR A 17 28.86 17.83 9.67
CA THR A 17 27.62 18.52 9.25
C THR A 17 26.69 17.56 8.51
N VAL A 18 27.22 16.75 7.57
CA VAL A 18 26.44 15.75 6.83
C VAL A 18 25.82 14.73 7.79
N LYS A 19 26.62 14.20 8.72
CA LYS A 19 26.13 13.26 9.74
C LYS A 19 25.00 13.85 10.57
N ASN A 20 25.15 15.07 11.07
CA ASN A 20 24.13 15.74 11.87
C ASN A 20 22.82 15.95 11.10
N MET A 21 22.90 16.27 9.79
CA MET A 21 21.70 16.41 8.97
C MET A 21 21.02 15.06 8.72
N MET A 22 21.79 14.03 8.39
CA MET A 22 21.26 12.66 8.23
C MET A 22 20.61 12.12 9.50
N GLU A 23 20.97 12.60 10.71
CA GLU A 23 20.27 12.24 11.95
C GLU A 23 18.90 12.93 12.10
N CYS A 24 18.69 14.07 11.43
CA CYS A 24 17.52 14.93 11.58
C CYS A 24 16.49 14.81 10.44
N GLU A 25 16.86 14.18 9.32
CA GLU A 25 15.98 13.97 8.17
C GLU A 25 16.20 12.62 7.50
N ARG A 26 15.24 12.22 6.66
CA ARG A 26 15.29 10.98 5.89
C ARG A 26 14.80 11.22 4.47
N MET A 27 15.45 10.60 3.50
CA MET A 27 15.02 10.52 2.10
C MET A 27 14.70 9.06 1.79
N ALA A 28 13.45 8.78 1.48
CA ALA A 28 13.01 7.48 0.97
C ALA A 28 13.07 7.50 -0.55
N LEU A 29 13.90 6.66 -1.15
CA LEU A 29 14.13 6.59 -2.60
C LEU A 29 13.48 5.31 -3.12
N THR A 30 12.28 5.43 -3.67
CA THR A 30 11.50 4.29 -4.16
C THR A 30 11.81 4.04 -5.63
N CYS A 31 12.52 2.96 -5.92
CA CYS A 31 12.80 2.45 -7.26
C CYS A 31 11.61 1.63 -7.76
N ALA A 32 11.03 2.02 -8.89
CA ALA A 32 9.87 1.36 -9.46
C ALA A 32 9.79 1.52 -10.99
N PRO A 33 8.97 0.72 -11.68
CA PRO A 33 8.72 0.91 -13.11
C PRO A 33 7.94 2.19 -13.43
N GLY A 34 7.21 2.72 -12.45
CA GLY A 34 6.50 3.98 -12.54
C GLY A 34 6.35 4.65 -11.17
N GLY A 35 6.05 5.94 -11.20
CA GLY A 35 5.92 6.78 -10.02
C GLY A 35 5.17 8.07 -10.36
N GLU A 36 4.80 8.82 -9.34
CA GLU A 36 4.06 10.07 -9.53
C GLU A 36 4.92 11.26 -9.10
N ASN A 37 4.95 12.30 -9.94
CA ASN A 37 5.59 13.56 -9.58
C ASN A 37 4.67 14.37 -8.68
N ASN A 38 4.51 13.89 -7.44
CA ASN A 38 3.49 14.27 -6.47
C ASN A 38 2.10 13.63 -6.71
N ARG A 39 1.31 13.56 -5.63
CA ARG A 39 -0.01 12.93 -5.63
C ARG A 39 -0.97 13.56 -6.63
N GLY A 40 -1.39 12.78 -7.63
CA GLY A 40 -2.36 13.20 -8.63
C GLY A 40 -1.82 14.14 -9.70
N MET A 41 -0.50 14.22 -9.83
CA MET A 41 0.22 14.94 -10.87
C MET A 41 0.75 13.94 -11.93
N GLU A 42 1.70 14.36 -12.77
CA GLU A 42 2.26 13.56 -13.85
C GLU A 42 2.74 12.17 -13.38
N ILE A 43 2.29 11.14 -14.10
CA ILE A 43 2.83 9.78 -13.97
C ILE A 43 4.08 9.67 -14.84
N ILE A 44 5.17 9.19 -14.23
CA ILE A 44 6.45 8.95 -14.86
C ILE A 44 6.64 7.44 -15.01
N GLY A 45 7.24 7.00 -16.12
CA GLY A 45 7.50 5.60 -16.38
C GLY A 45 6.27 4.87 -16.90
N ARG A 46 6.01 3.67 -16.39
CA ARG A 46 4.89 2.82 -16.84
C ARG A 46 3.87 2.62 -15.72
N MET A 47 2.60 2.56 -16.10
CA MET A 47 1.49 2.22 -15.21
C MET A 47 1.64 0.78 -14.67
N PRO A 48 1.13 0.51 -13.46
CA PRO A 48 1.17 -0.82 -12.86
C PRO A 48 0.30 -1.80 -13.65
N ILE A 49 0.82 -3.01 -13.82
CA ILE A 49 0.07 -4.15 -14.33
C ILE A 49 -0.01 -5.16 -13.18
N LYS A 50 -1.22 -5.48 -12.74
CA LYS A 50 -1.45 -6.45 -11.65
C LYS A 50 -0.78 -7.78 -12.00
N GLY A 51 -0.06 -8.36 -11.04
CA GLY A 51 0.65 -9.64 -11.20
C GLY A 51 2.06 -9.51 -11.77
N GLU A 52 2.55 -8.30 -12.03
CA GLU A 52 3.96 -8.07 -12.38
C GLU A 52 4.82 -7.60 -11.20
N GLY A 53 4.23 -7.45 -10.00
CA GLY A 53 4.97 -7.20 -8.78
C GLY A 53 5.68 -8.44 -8.25
N PHE A 54 6.48 -8.26 -7.18
CA PHE A 54 7.08 -9.39 -6.48
C PHE A 54 5.99 -10.24 -5.81
N THR A 55 6.06 -11.55 -5.98
CA THR A 55 5.20 -12.49 -5.24
C THR A 55 5.72 -12.69 -3.82
N ALA A 56 4.93 -13.30 -2.92
CA ALA A 56 5.42 -13.72 -1.62
C ALA A 56 6.63 -14.66 -1.73
N ASN A 57 6.54 -15.64 -2.65
CA ASN A 57 7.60 -16.60 -2.92
C ASN A 57 8.88 -15.93 -3.43
N ASP A 58 8.78 -14.87 -4.24
CA ASP A 58 9.96 -14.10 -4.67
C ASP A 58 10.69 -13.51 -3.46
N ILE A 59 9.94 -12.91 -2.53
CA ILE A 59 10.50 -12.27 -1.33
C ILE A 59 11.10 -13.32 -0.37
N GLU A 60 10.44 -14.46 -0.21
CA GLU A 60 10.93 -15.60 0.60
C GLU A 60 12.20 -16.21 0.00
N GLY A 61 12.24 -16.41 -1.32
CA GLY A 61 13.42 -16.94 -2.01
C GLY A 61 14.60 -15.96 -2.04
N LEU A 62 14.34 -14.66 -2.19
CA LEU A 62 15.40 -13.64 -2.14
C LEU A 62 16.04 -13.52 -0.75
N GLY A 63 15.34 -13.92 0.33
CA GLY A 63 15.87 -13.89 1.69
C GLY A 63 17.20 -14.63 1.83
N PRO A 64 17.24 -15.97 1.64
CA PRO A 64 18.46 -16.76 1.70
C PRO A 64 19.55 -16.27 0.74
N TYR A 65 19.20 -15.90 -0.49
CA TYR A 65 20.15 -15.35 -1.46
C TYR A 65 20.88 -14.10 -0.91
N PHE A 66 20.13 -13.16 -0.31
CA PHE A 66 20.75 -11.98 0.30
C PHE A 66 21.47 -12.30 1.62
N GLU A 67 21.11 -13.36 2.36
CA GLU A 67 21.86 -13.78 3.54
C GLU A 67 23.28 -14.21 3.19
N GLU A 68 23.47 -14.87 2.05
CA GLU A 68 24.79 -15.23 1.53
C GLU A 68 25.61 -13.99 1.14
N LEU A 69 24.99 -13.02 0.45
CA LEU A 69 25.63 -11.76 0.07
C LEU A 69 25.92 -10.84 1.26
N MET A 70 25.09 -10.91 2.29
CA MET A 70 25.11 -10.04 3.46
C MET A 70 25.18 -10.86 4.75
N PRO A 71 26.29 -11.57 5.00
CA PRO A 71 26.38 -12.45 6.16
C PRO A 71 26.15 -11.67 7.46
N PRO A 72 25.53 -12.32 8.46
CA PRO A 72 25.21 -11.70 9.73
C PRO A 72 26.47 -11.20 10.42
N LYS A 73 26.32 -10.11 11.19
CA LYS A 73 27.43 -9.63 12.02
C LYS A 73 27.43 -10.42 13.33
N MET A 74 28.52 -11.13 13.59
CA MET A 74 28.73 -11.81 14.86
C MET A 74 29.46 -10.87 15.83
N ASP A 75 28.95 -10.78 17.06
CA ASP A 75 29.67 -10.26 18.21
C ASP A 75 30.13 -11.45 19.05
N ALA A 76 31.40 -11.81 18.86
CA ALA A 76 32.00 -12.97 19.52
C ALA A 76 32.15 -12.78 21.04
N GLU A 77 32.24 -11.53 21.52
CA GLU A 77 32.42 -11.22 22.94
C GLU A 77 31.10 -11.43 23.70
N ASN A 78 29.98 -11.01 23.11
CA ASN A 78 28.65 -11.14 23.73
C ASN A 78 27.85 -12.36 23.24
N ASN A 79 28.43 -13.17 22.34
CA ASN A 79 27.76 -14.28 21.66
C ASN A 79 26.42 -13.85 21.01
N LEU A 80 26.40 -12.68 20.37
CA LEU A 80 25.22 -12.12 19.70
C LEU A 80 25.36 -12.20 18.18
N CYS A 81 24.28 -12.62 17.52
CA CYS A 81 24.15 -12.58 16.07
C CYS A 81 23.22 -11.42 15.68
N PHE A 82 23.71 -10.54 14.82
CA PHE A 82 22.92 -9.43 14.27
C PHE A 82 22.60 -9.74 12.80
N PRO A 83 21.40 -10.29 12.51
CA PRO A 83 21.01 -10.60 11.15
C PRO A 83 20.90 -9.31 10.34
N LYS A 84 21.44 -9.34 9.11
CA LYS A 84 21.32 -8.23 8.17
C LYS A 84 20.14 -8.37 7.23
N VAL A 85 19.58 -9.56 7.12
CA VAL A 85 18.47 -9.87 6.24
C VAL A 85 17.29 -10.31 7.09
N SER A 86 16.09 -9.90 6.70
CA SER A 86 14.86 -10.33 7.38
C SER A 86 13.73 -10.40 6.38
N VAL A 87 13.11 -11.57 6.26
CA VAL A 87 11.83 -11.75 5.55
C VAL A 87 10.71 -11.65 6.58
N LEU A 88 9.83 -10.67 6.40
CA LEU A 88 8.69 -10.42 7.28
C LEU A 88 7.44 -11.00 6.66
N ASP A 89 6.82 -11.94 7.35
CA ASP A 89 5.48 -12.43 7.03
C ASP A 89 4.42 -11.52 7.66
N LEU A 90 3.83 -10.63 6.85
CA LEU A 90 2.88 -9.65 7.36
C LEU A 90 1.51 -10.26 7.68
N ASN A 91 1.21 -11.47 7.20
CA ASN A 91 0.00 -12.20 7.56
C ASN A 91 0.13 -12.72 8.99
N VAL A 92 1.17 -13.53 9.25
CA VAL A 92 1.47 -14.10 10.58
C VAL A 92 1.71 -12.99 11.61
N LEU A 93 2.51 -11.98 11.28
CA LEU A 93 2.84 -10.88 12.20
C LEU A 93 1.64 -10.00 12.58
N SER A 94 0.52 -10.12 11.85
CA SER A 94 -0.73 -9.46 12.22
C SER A 94 -1.38 -10.07 13.47
N LEU A 95 -1.02 -11.30 13.85
CA LEU A 95 -1.62 -12.04 14.96
C LEU A 95 -3.16 -12.10 14.88
N ASP A 96 -3.69 -12.30 13.66
CA ASP A 96 -5.12 -12.42 13.39
C ASP A 96 -5.34 -13.66 12.51
N ASP A 97 -6.03 -14.67 13.04
CA ASP A 97 -6.21 -15.96 12.38
C ASP A 97 -6.87 -15.81 11.00
N ALA A 98 -7.82 -14.89 10.84
CA ALA A 98 -8.50 -14.67 9.57
C ALA A 98 -7.60 -14.03 8.51
N VAL A 99 -6.54 -13.34 8.92
CA VAL A 99 -5.52 -12.79 8.03
C VAL A 99 -4.44 -13.83 7.73
N ASP A 100 -4.09 -14.66 8.70
CA ASP A 100 -3.11 -15.73 8.56
C ASP A 100 -3.60 -16.81 7.56
N GLU A 101 -4.89 -17.13 7.60
CA GLU A 101 -5.54 -18.11 6.73
C GLU A 101 -5.91 -17.57 5.32
N LEU A 102 -5.50 -16.36 4.95
CA LEU A 102 -5.80 -15.82 3.62
C LEU A 102 -5.08 -16.60 2.51
N GLY A 103 -5.74 -16.70 1.34
CA GLY A 103 -5.20 -17.44 0.20
C GLY A 103 -3.97 -16.79 -0.44
N ASP A 104 -3.36 -17.49 -1.40
CA ASP A 104 -2.08 -17.13 -2.04
C ASP A 104 -2.04 -15.69 -2.59
N GLU A 105 -3.17 -15.17 -3.09
CA GLU A 105 -3.28 -13.81 -3.63
C GLU A 105 -3.15 -12.70 -2.58
N ASP A 106 -3.28 -13.06 -1.30
CA ASP A 106 -3.24 -12.19 -0.14
C ASP A 106 -2.00 -12.45 0.75
N GLN A 107 -1.04 -13.24 0.27
CA GLN A 107 0.22 -13.46 0.98
C GLN A 107 1.13 -12.23 0.83
N ALA A 108 1.42 -11.58 1.96
CA ALA A 108 2.14 -10.32 2.02
C ALA A 108 3.49 -10.49 2.74
N ARG A 109 4.57 -10.38 1.97
CA ARG A 109 5.95 -10.40 2.48
C ARG A 109 6.67 -9.08 2.27
N VAL A 110 7.60 -8.77 3.19
CA VAL A 110 8.56 -7.68 3.06
C VAL A 110 9.96 -8.18 3.39
N LEU A 111 10.90 -7.99 2.48
CA LEU A 111 12.33 -8.23 2.72
C LEU A 111 12.99 -6.94 3.17
N VAL A 112 13.77 -7.01 4.25
CA VAL A 112 14.55 -5.89 4.79
C VAL A 112 16.03 -6.25 4.77
N LEU A 113 16.84 -5.40 4.15
CA LEU A 113 18.30 -5.52 4.06
C LEU A 113 18.95 -4.39 4.87
N ARG A 114 19.54 -4.74 6.01
CA ARG A 114 20.13 -3.80 6.97
C ARG A 114 21.49 -3.31 6.51
N GLY A 115 21.62 -1.99 6.36
CA GLY A 115 22.85 -1.35 5.95
C GLY A 115 23.39 -1.82 4.60
N TRP A 116 22.52 -2.23 3.68
CA TRP A 116 22.89 -2.67 2.33
C TRP A 116 23.68 -1.61 1.55
N ALA A 117 23.29 -0.34 1.66
CA ALA A 117 24.00 0.79 1.06
C ALA A 117 24.95 1.50 2.06
N LYS A 118 25.29 0.88 3.20
CA LYS A 118 26.14 1.51 4.20
C LYS A 118 27.50 1.87 3.59
N GLY A 119 27.90 3.13 3.72
CA GLY A 119 29.06 3.70 3.05
C GLY A 119 28.64 4.59 1.89
N ALA A 120 27.95 4.02 0.90
CA ALA A 120 27.40 4.76 -0.23
C ALA A 120 26.27 5.73 0.17
N ASP A 121 25.56 5.44 1.27
CA ASP A 121 24.43 6.24 1.76
C ASP A 121 24.81 7.70 2.05
N LYS A 122 26.03 7.94 2.55
CA LYS A 122 26.54 9.30 2.79
C LYS A 122 26.83 10.05 1.50
N ASP A 123 27.41 9.36 0.52
CA ASP A 123 27.76 9.96 -0.77
C ASP A 123 26.49 10.30 -1.55
N ILE A 124 25.53 9.38 -1.58
CA ILE A 124 24.20 9.59 -2.16
C ILE A 124 23.52 10.79 -1.49
N TYR A 125 23.54 10.87 -0.16
CA TYR A 125 23.00 12.03 0.56
C TYR A 125 23.69 13.34 0.12
N GLY A 126 25.03 13.33 0.00
CA GLY A 126 25.80 14.47 -0.49
C GLY A 126 25.41 14.93 -1.90
N GLU A 127 25.04 14.00 -2.78
CA GLU A 127 24.56 14.30 -4.13
C GLU A 127 23.15 14.92 -4.15
N ILE A 128 22.21 14.36 -3.38
CA ILE A 128 20.78 14.69 -3.54
C ILE A 128 20.24 15.72 -2.54
N ALA A 129 20.90 15.88 -1.39
CA ALA A 129 20.49 16.86 -0.37
C ALA A 129 20.56 18.33 -0.84
N PRO A 130 21.56 18.76 -1.64
CA PRO A 130 21.66 20.12 -2.15
C PRO A 130 20.65 20.46 -3.27
N ILE A 131 20.07 19.45 -3.92
CA ILE A 131 19.08 19.66 -4.98
C ILE A 131 17.81 20.26 -4.38
N ARG A 132 17.08 21.08 -5.15
CA ARG A 132 15.76 21.57 -4.74
C ARG A 132 14.74 20.45 -4.80
N TRP A 133 14.04 20.21 -3.69
CA TRP A 133 12.92 19.27 -3.62
C TRP A 133 11.58 20.02 -3.66
N ASP A 134 10.60 19.47 -4.35
CA ASP A 134 9.29 20.09 -4.51
C ASP A 134 8.51 20.07 -3.19
N SER A 135 8.12 21.27 -2.76
CA SER A 135 7.28 21.51 -1.59
C SER A 135 5.86 21.91 -1.96
N GLU A 136 5.50 21.87 -3.25
CA GLU A 136 4.20 22.26 -3.78
C GLU A 136 3.66 21.15 -4.68
N TYR A 137 2.33 21.05 -4.76
CA TYR A 137 1.65 20.14 -5.67
C TYR A 137 0.29 20.70 -6.07
N LEU A 138 -0.25 20.23 -7.18
CA LEU A 138 -1.62 20.55 -7.61
C LEU A 138 -2.58 19.53 -7.00
N ASP A 139 -3.50 19.96 -6.14
CA ASP A 139 -4.57 19.09 -5.65
C ASP A 139 -5.74 19.09 -6.65
N PRO A 140 -5.99 17.99 -7.40
CA PRO A 140 -7.04 17.96 -8.42
C PRO A 140 -8.46 17.99 -7.83
N ASN A 141 -8.60 17.77 -6.52
CA ASN A 141 -9.90 17.77 -5.84
C ASN A 141 -10.29 19.14 -5.30
N LYS A 142 -9.42 20.15 -5.44
CA LYS A 142 -9.66 21.52 -5.00
C LYS A 142 -9.83 22.44 -6.20
N TYR A 143 -10.45 23.59 -5.93
CA TYR A 143 -10.72 24.61 -6.94
C TYR A 143 -9.88 25.87 -6.65
N ARG A 144 -9.49 26.56 -7.72
CA ARG A 144 -8.93 27.91 -7.70
C ARG A 144 -9.82 28.83 -8.55
N THR A 145 -9.66 30.14 -8.37
CA THR A 145 -10.31 31.15 -9.21
C THR A 145 -9.27 31.68 -10.21
N GLU A 146 -9.67 31.79 -11.46
CA GLU A 146 -8.90 32.44 -12.53
C GLU A 146 -9.75 33.54 -13.16
N ILE A 147 -9.10 34.55 -13.74
CA ILE A 147 -9.79 35.59 -14.52
C ILE A 147 -9.61 35.26 -16.00
N VAL A 148 -10.72 34.97 -16.68
CA VAL A 148 -10.77 34.70 -18.12
C VAL A 148 -11.69 35.74 -18.72
N ASP A 149 -11.17 36.54 -19.66
CA ASP A 149 -11.91 37.63 -20.32
C ASP A 149 -12.59 38.63 -19.36
N GLY A 150 -11.97 38.88 -18.20
CA GLY A 150 -12.48 39.78 -17.17
C GLY A 150 -13.48 39.16 -16.21
N GLU A 151 -13.84 37.89 -16.37
CA GLU A 151 -14.77 37.17 -15.49
C GLU A 151 -14.05 36.15 -14.59
N GLU A 152 -14.53 36.00 -13.36
CA GLU A 152 -14.03 34.98 -12.43
C GLU A 152 -14.56 33.59 -12.81
N VAL A 153 -13.65 32.69 -13.16
CA VAL A 153 -13.95 31.30 -13.49
C VAL A 153 -13.36 30.38 -12.42
N LYS A 154 -14.14 29.39 -12.00
CA LYS A 154 -13.67 28.33 -11.08
C LYS A 154 -13.03 27.20 -11.87
N VAL A 155 -11.73 27.00 -11.65
CA VAL A 155 -10.93 25.97 -12.32
C VAL A 155 -10.52 24.89 -11.32
N ARG A 156 -10.57 23.63 -11.74
CA ARG A 156 -10.09 22.49 -10.93
C ARG A 156 -8.56 22.49 -10.85
N GLY A 157 -8.04 22.00 -9.74
CA GLY A 157 -6.62 22.05 -9.41
C GLY A 157 -6.34 23.31 -8.59
N ARG A 158 -5.88 23.13 -7.36
CA ARG A 158 -5.35 24.25 -6.56
C ARG A 158 -3.92 23.92 -6.14
N PRO A 159 -2.94 24.81 -6.37
CA PRO A 159 -1.61 24.68 -5.79
C PRO A 159 -1.70 24.62 -4.27
N MET A 160 -1.04 23.65 -3.68
CA MET A 160 -1.04 23.37 -2.25
C MET A 160 0.39 23.07 -1.79
N ASN A 161 0.70 23.44 -0.54
CA ASN A 161 1.99 23.12 0.07
C ASN A 161 2.02 21.68 0.61
N LYS A 162 3.15 21.01 0.43
CA LYS A 162 3.44 19.70 1.02
C LYS A 162 4.06 19.85 2.41
N LEU A 163 3.19 19.88 3.42
CA LEU A 163 3.62 19.98 4.83
C LEU A 163 4.13 18.66 5.41
N ALA A 164 3.86 17.53 4.74
CA ALA A 164 4.13 16.19 5.27
C ALA A 164 5.50 15.65 4.86
N ARG A 165 6.04 16.09 3.71
CA ARG A 165 7.31 15.70 3.09
C ARG A 165 7.48 16.46 1.77
N THR A 166 8.69 16.64 1.27
CA THR A 166 8.94 17.12 -0.10
C THR A 166 9.20 15.95 -1.05
N ASN A 167 9.12 16.17 -2.36
CA ASN A 167 9.25 15.12 -3.37
C ASN A 167 10.23 15.54 -4.48
N LEU A 168 10.88 14.54 -5.09
CA LEU A 168 11.72 14.73 -6.27
C LEU A 168 11.79 13.39 -7.01
N CYS A 169 11.62 13.40 -8.33
CA CYS A 169 11.78 12.19 -9.12
C CYS A 169 13.13 12.21 -9.84
N PHE A 170 13.83 11.08 -9.86
CA PHE A 170 15.05 10.89 -10.64
C PHE A 170 14.79 9.92 -11.78
N VAL A 171 15.12 10.31 -13.01
CA VAL A 171 14.88 9.53 -14.22
C VAL A 171 16.12 9.57 -15.09
N ALA A 172 16.58 8.41 -15.56
CA ALA A 172 17.79 8.32 -16.35
C ALA A 172 17.64 9.04 -17.71
N GLY A 173 18.45 10.07 -17.94
CA GLY A 173 18.48 10.87 -19.16
C GLY A 173 17.35 11.89 -19.31
N ARG A 174 16.64 12.25 -18.23
CA ARG A 174 15.54 13.23 -18.28
C ARG A 174 15.68 14.30 -17.20
N GLU A 175 15.51 15.55 -17.60
CA GLU A 175 15.38 16.72 -16.72
C GLU A 175 14.02 17.38 -16.96
N GLN A 176 13.45 17.97 -15.92
CA GLN A 176 12.21 18.74 -16.02
C GLN A 176 12.13 19.76 -14.88
N GLU A 177 11.88 21.02 -15.23
CA GLU A 177 11.47 22.04 -14.26
C GLU A 177 9.98 21.90 -13.90
N PRO A 178 9.56 22.27 -12.68
CA PRO A 178 8.18 22.10 -12.26
C PRO A 178 7.25 23.07 -12.99
N SER A 179 6.09 22.59 -13.42
CA SER A 179 4.94 23.38 -13.85
C SER A 179 3.71 22.93 -13.06
N VAL A 180 3.58 23.46 -11.83
CA VAL A 180 2.59 22.99 -10.85
C VAL A 180 1.17 23.11 -11.40
N LEU A 181 0.84 24.20 -12.09
CA LEU A 181 -0.51 24.39 -12.67
C LEU A 181 -0.83 23.41 -13.80
N GLU A 182 0.19 22.89 -14.50
CA GLU A 182 0.04 21.81 -15.47
C GLU A 182 0.08 20.41 -14.85
N GLY A 183 0.23 20.32 -13.52
CA GLY A 183 0.38 19.04 -12.84
C GLY A 183 1.73 18.38 -13.08
N LYS A 184 2.79 19.14 -13.36
CA LYS A 184 4.17 18.65 -13.51
C LYS A 184 5.04 19.15 -12.38
N GLY A 185 5.84 18.27 -11.77
CA GLY A 185 6.88 18.70 -10.83
C GLY A 185 8.28 18.49 -11.42
N THR A 186 9.28 18.59 -10.56
CA THR A 186 10.69 18.52 -10.91
C THR A 186 11.11 17.07 -11.21
N ILE A 187 11.85 16.87 -12.30
CA ILE A 187 12.55 15.60 -12.59
C ILE A 187 14.02 15.93 -12.74
N TYR A 188 14.87 15.19 -12.04
CA TYR A 188 16.32 15.34 -12.13
C TYR A 188 16.94 14.15 -12.87
N ASP A 189 17.97 14.38 -13.67
CA ASP A 189 18.61 13.30 -14.43
C ASP A 189 19.41 12.40 -13.49
N LEU A 190 18.97 11.15 -13.35
CA LEU A 190 19.63 10.15 -12.51
C LEU A 190 21.10 9.95 -12.93
N LYS A 191 21.43 10.08 -14.22
CA LYS A 191 22.79 9.86 -14.74
C LYS A 191 23.79 10.94 -14.28
N LYS A 192 23.31 12.09 -13.80
CA LYS A 192 24.15 13.14 -13.22
C LYS A 192 24.52 12.88 -11.75
N LEU A 193 23.85 11.91 -11.11
CA LEU A 193 24.05 11.52 -9.72
C LEU A 193 24.80 10.19 -9.70
N GLN A 194 26.12 10.25 -9.81
CA GLN A 194 26.97 9.08 -10.03
C GLN A 194 26.72 8.00 -8.97
N LYS A 195 26.73 8.39 -7.69
CA LYS A 195 26.62 7.45 -6.57
C LYS A 195 25.22 6.89 -6.44
N LEU A 196 24.19 7.71 -6.65
CA LEU A 196 22.83 7.19 -6.68
C LEU A 196 22.62 6.23 -7.85
N ASN A 197 23.09 6.57 -9.05
CA ASN A 197 22.94 5.74 -10.24
C ASN A 197 23.67 4.39 -10.09
N GLU A 198 24.94 4.40 -9.66
CA GLU A 198 25.72 3.19 -9.35
C GLU A 198 24.98 2.29 -8.34
N CYS A 199 24.42 2.89 -7.29
CA CYS A 199 23.70 2.18 -6.25
C CYS A 199 22.40 1.54 -6.77
N VAL A 200 21.63 2.26 -7.60
CA VAL A 200 20.38 1.77 -8.21
C VAL A 200 20.67 0.62 -9.17
N GLU A 201 21.70 0.73 -10.00
CA GLU A 201 22.09 -0.34 -10.93
C GLU A 201 22.55 -1.59 -10.20
N ARG A 202 23.38 -1.45 -9.16
CA ARG A 202 23.79 -2.57 -8.31
C ARG A 202 22.59 -3.28 -7.68
N LEU A 203 21.63 -2.51 -7.14
CA LEU A 203 20.43 -3.06 -6.54
C LEU A 203 19.57 -3.82 -7.57
N ARG A 204 19.45 -3.27 -8.78
CA ARG A 204 18.74 -3.91 -9.90
C ARG A 204 19.38 -5.25 -10.26
N GLU A 205 20.69 -5.29 -10.38
CA GLU A 205 21.47 -6.47 -10.76
C GLU A 205 21.42 -7.57 -9.70
N GLU A 206 21.62 -7.22 -8.43
CA GLU A 206 21.58 -8.17 -7.32
C GLU A 206 20.19 -8.82 -7.19
N ILE A 207 19.11 -8.03 -7.25
CA ILE A 207 17.74 -8.57 -7.19
C ILE A 207 17.45 -9.43 -8.42
N ALA A 208 17.81 -8.97 -9.63
CA ALA A 208 17.57 -9.73 -10.85
C ALA A 208 18.31 -11.08 -10.82
N THR A 209 19.53 -11.11 -10.32
CA THR A 209 20.34 -12.33 -10.17
C THR A 209 19.69 -13.28 -9.17
N GLY A 210 19.30 -12.79 -7.99
CA GLY A 210 18.61 -13.60 -6.98
C GLY A 210 17.28 -14.18 -7.49
N LEU A 211 16.50 -13.41 -8.24
CA LEU A 211 15.27 -13.91 -8.87
C LEU A 211 15.54 -15.04 -9.87
N ILE A 212 16.61 -14.94 -10.68
CA ILE A 212 17.01 -15.99 -11.62
C ILE A 212 17.41 -17.26 -10.86
N GLU A 213 18.17 -17.12 -9.78
CA GLU A 213 18.66 -18.23 -8.97
C GLU A 213 17.53 -19.04 -8.33
N ILE A 214 16.49 -18.35 -7.83
CA ILE A 214 15.30 -19.00 -7.26
C ILE A 214 14.29 -19.46 -8.33
N GLY A 215 14.63 -19.35 -9.62
CA GLY A 215 13.77 -19.76 -10.73
C GLY A 215 12.54 -18.87 -10.94
N SER A 216 12.54 -17.65 -10.41
CA SER A 216 11.45 -16.69 -10.61
C SER A 216 11.44 -16.11 -12.02
N LYS A 217 10.26 -15.76 -12.50
CA LYS A 217 10.03 -15.07 -13.78
C LYS A 217 9.74 -13.59 -13.61
N THR A 218 9.67 -13.11 -12.36
CA THR A 218 9.44 -11.70 -12.04
C THR A 218 10.57 -10.86 -12.62
N LYS A 219 10.23 -9.70 -13.21
CA LYS A 219 11.22 -8.81 -13.83
C LYS A 219 11.43 -7.57 -12.98
N VAL A 220 12.70 -7.22 -12.74
CA VAL A 220 13.06 -5.97 -12.08
C VAL A 220 13.20 -4.87 -13.13
N ILE A 221 12.24 -3.93 -13.13
CA ILE A 221 12.26 -2.75 -13.99
C ILE A 221 12.26 -1.51 -13.11
N ILE A 222 13.29 -0.67 -13.26
CA ILE A 222 13.42 0.60 -12.53
C ILE A 222 13.52 1.70 -13.58
N ASN A 223 12.41 2.41 -13.82
CA ASN A 223 12.38 3.55 -14.75
C ASN A 223 12.45 4.88 -14.02
N VAL A 224 12.07 4.89 -12.74
CA VAL A 224 12.04 6.08 -11.90
C VAL A 224 12.48 5.72 -10.48
N VAL A 225 13.23 6.63 -9.88
CA VAL A 225 13.49 6.66 -8.44
C VAL A 225 12.69 7.82 -7.87
N GLU A 226 11.58 7.53 -7.19
CA GLU A 226 10.79 8.55 -6.53
C GLU A 226 11.32 8.83 -5.13
N GLY A 227 11.86 10.03 -4.95
CA GLY A 227 12.29 10.56 -3.68
C GLY A 227 11.14 11.14 -2.87
N ASN A 228 11.10 10.80 -1.58
CA ASN A 228 10.29 11.46 -0.57
C ASN A 228 11.17 11.90 0.61
N ARG A 229 11.35 13.22 0.81
CA ARG A 229 12.21 13.79 1.86
C ARG A 229 11.40 14.26 3.07
N TYR A 230 11.68 13.64 4.19
CA TYR A 230 11.15 13.89 5.52
C TYR A 230 12.12 14.77 6.30
N TYR A 231 12.03 16.08 6.09
CA TYR A 231 12.98 17.09 6.57
C TYR A 231 12.94 17.38 8.09
N ASP A 232 11.96 16.82 8.81
CA ASP A 232 11.85 16.88 10.27
C ASP A 232 11.20 15.58 10.75
N LEU A 233 11.99 14.63 11.26
CA LEU A 233 11.51 13.29 11.63
C LEU A 233 10.42 13.30 12.72
N LYS A 234 10.28 14.39 13.48
CA LYS A 234 9.26 14.54 14.53
C LYS A 234 7.95 15.09 14.00
N LYS A 235 7.96 15.76 12.84
CA LYS A 235 6.77 16.45 12.28
C LYS A 235 6.28 15.87 10.97
N THR A 236 7.17 15.27 10.18
CA THR A 236 6.92 14.78 8.83
C THR A 236 6.61 13.28 8.83
N GLY A 237 5.97 12.80 7.76
CA GLY A 237 5.53 11.41 7.64
C GLY A 237 4.44 11.21 6.60
N ILE A 238 3.89 10.01 6.56
CA ILE A 238 2.84 9.61 5.64
C ILE A 238 1.87 8.67 6.35
N GLY A 239 0.58 8.98 6.27
CA GLY A 239 -0.47 8.19 6.92
C GLY A 239 -0.73 6.86 6.20
N PHE A 240 -1.57 6.00 6.79
CA PHE A 240 -1.93 4.70 6.20
C PHE A 240 -2.52 4.84 4.79
N HIS A 241 -1.81 4.28 3.81
CA HIS A 241 -2.16 4.22 2.39
C HIS A 241 -1.59 2.94 1.78
N GLY A 242 -1.99 2.61 0.57
CA GLY A 242 -1.22 1.75 -0.33
C GLY A 242 -0.84 2.54 -1.57
N ASP A 243 0.08 2.02 -2.37
CA ASP A 243 0.60 2.72 -3.54
C ASP A 243 -0.21 2.28 -4.77
N THR A 244 -1.24 3.05 -5.13
CA THR A 244 -2.15 2.69 -6.24
C THR A 244 -1.42 2.68 -7.58
N GLU A 245 -0.42 3.54 -7.72
CA GLU A 245 0.33 3.82 -8.93
C GLU A 245 1.46 2.83 -9.21
N ARG A 246 1.68 1.81 -8.35
CA ARG A 246 2.73 0.80 -8.56
C ARG A 246 2.38 -0.56 -7.95
N VAL A 247 3.03 -1.61 -8.47
CA VAL A 247 2.98 -3.00 -7.93
C VAL A 247 4.36 -3.51 -7.52
N VAL A 248 5.41 -2.77 -7.86
CA VAL A 248 6.80 -3.04 -7.51
C VAL A 248 7.29 -1.89 -6.62
N VAL A 249 7.80 -2.22 -5.44
CA VAL A 249 8.42 -1.26 -4.52
C VAL A 249 9.73 -1.84 -4.00
N ILE A 250 10.82 -1.18 -4.38
CA ILE A 250 12.14 -1.34 -3.79
C ILE A 250 12.51 0.04 -3.24
N CYS A 251 12.71 0.17 -1.93
CA CYS A 251 12.99 1.47 -1.34
C CYS A 251 14.34 1.49 -0.62
N LEU A 252 15.19 2.42 -1.02
CA LEU A 252 16.44 2.74 -0.36
C LEU A 252 16.22 3.88 0.64
N SER A 253 16.63 3.68 1.89
CA SER A 253 16.54 4.65 2.96
C SER A 253 17.85 5.41 3.12
N ILE A 254 17.85 6.72 2.90
CA ILE A 254 19.03 7.58 3.07
C ILE A 254 18.77 8.57 4.21
N GLY A 255 19.67 8.61 5.19
CA GLY A 255 19.42 9.33 6.44
C GLY A 255 18.35 8.67 7.32
N GLY A 256 18.10 9.29 8.47
CA GLY A 256 17.25 8.79 9.54
C GLY A 256 17.93 7.70 10.37
N PHE A 257 17.59 7.70 11.65
CA PHE A 257 17.89 6.61 12.58
C PHE A 257 16.61 6.18 13.27
N ASN A 258 16.37 4.87 13.31
CA ASN A 258 15.15 4.26 13.83
C ASN A 258 13.87 4.88 13.26
N TYR A 259 13.86 5.24 11.97
CA TYR A 259 12.71 5.84 11.32
C TYR A 259 11.57 4.82 11.23
N PRO A 260 10.40 5.09 11.84
CA PRO A 260 9.37 4.07 11.98
C PRO A 260 8.55 3.92 10.69
N MET A 261 8.45 2.68 10.23
CA MET A 261 7.54 2.21 9.19
C MET A 261 6.56 1.22 9.83
N ARG A 262 5.29 1.28 9.42
CA ARG A 262 4.23 0.44 10.00
C ARG A 262 3.32 -0.08 8.90
N TRP A 263 3.03 -1.38 8.92
CA TRP A 263 1.96 -2.00 8.13
C TRP A 263 0.79 -2.36 9.02
N GLN A 264 -0.41 -2.33 8.43
CA GLN A 264 -1.65 -2.68 9.09
C GLN A 264 -2.63 -3.24 8.08
N TRP A 265 -3.23 -4.39 8.40
CA TRP A 265 -4.32 -4.95 7.64
C TRP A 265 -5.62 -4.17 7.87
N PHE A 266 -6.42 -4.05 6.84
CA PHE A 266 -7.73 -3.38 6.85
C PHE A 266 -8.78 -4.23 6.15
N LYS A 267 -9.99 -4.24 6.72
CA LYS A 267 -11.21 -4.76 6.09
C LYS A 267 -12.39 -3.87 6.44
N ASP A 268 -13.26 -3.59 5.47
CA ASP A 268 -14.39 -2.67 5.58
C ASP A 268 -13.98 -1.27 6.09
N GLY A 269 -12.75 -0.86 5.77
CA GLY A 269 -12.17 0.42 6.19
C GLY A 269 -11.75 0.49 7.66
N MET A 270 -11.70 -0.65 8.36
CA MET A 270 -11.29 -0.80 9.75
C MET A 270 -10.00 -1.63 9.87
N PRO A 271 -9.09 -1.29 10.80
CA PRO A 271 -7.87 -2.07 11.01
C PRO A 271 -8.18 -3.43 11.65
N VAL A 272 -7.53 -4.48 11.14
CA VAL A 272 -7.65 -5.88 11.55
C VAL A 272 -6.28 -6.39 12.00
N GLY A 273 -6.22 -7.15 13.09
CA GLY A 273 -4.96 -7.59 13.68
C GLY A 273 -4.09 -6.46 14.26
N LYS A 274 -2.93 -6.86 14.77
CA LYS A 274 -1.89 -6.01 15.34
C LYS A 274 -1.14 -5.25 14.25
N PRO A 275 -0.76 -3.98 14.47
CA PRO A 275 0.15 -3.29 13.57
C PRO A 275 1.55 -3.90 13.59
N ILE A 276 2.15 -4.07 12.41
CA ILE A 276 3.52 -4.55 12.24
C ILE A 276 4.45 -3.33 12.12
N GLU A 277 5.46 -3.22 12.99
CA GLU A 277 6.40 -2.09 13.00
C GLU A 277 7.82 -2.51 12.66
N VAL A 278 8.46 -1.70 11.81
CA VAL A 278 9.88 -1.83 11.45
C VAL A 278 10.53 -0.47 11.59
N SER A 279 11.65 -0.41 12.31
CA SER A 279 12.52 0.75 12.33
C SER A 279 13.50 0.68 11.17
N LEU A 280 13.62 1.73 10.36
CA LEU A 280 14.53 1.84 9.21
C LEU A 280 15.67 2.81 9.54
N ASN A 281 16.88 2.46 9.13
CA ASN A 281 18.07 3.29 9.27
C ASN A 281 18.59 3.75 7.91
N SER A 282 19.52 4.70 7.92
CA SER A 282 20.30 5.05 6.71
C SER A 282 21.04 3.82 6.16
N GLY A 283 20.96 3.64 4.86
CA GLY A 283 21.53 2.51 4.13
C GLY A 283 20.67 1.25 4.11
N ASP A 284 19.54 1.21 4.81
CA ASP A 284 18.61 0.07 4.74
C ASP A 284 17.84 0.07 3.41
N VAL A 285 17.57 -1.13 2.90
CA VAL A 285 16.64 -1.35 1.79
C VAL A 285 15.45 -2.16 2.29
N TYR A 286 14.25 -1.87 1.78
CA TYR A 286 13.12 -2.79 1.88
C TYR A 286 12.50 -3.07 0.51
N ILE A 287 12.03 -4.30 0.32
CA ILE A 287 11.38 -4.78 -0.89
C ILE A 287 10.02 -5.34 -0.49
N MET A 288 8.95 -4.88 -1.15
CA MET A 288 7.59 -5.32 -0.86
C MET A 288 7.10 -6.30 -1.93
N SER A 289 6.47 -7.39 -1.50
CA SER A 289 5.56 -8.14 -2.37
C SER A 289 4.42 -7.25 -2.86
N GLU A 290 3.80 -7.59 -3.99
CA GLU A 290 2.70 -6.83 -4.60
C GLU A 290 1.54 -6.61 -3.62
N LYS A 291 1.22 -7.63 -2.81
CA LYS A 291 0.20 -7.48 -1.76
C LYS A 291 0.63 -6.49 -0.68
N ALA A 292 1.91 -6.50 -0.30
CA ALA A 292 2.45 -5.60 0.70
C ALA A 292 2.53 -4.13 0.22
N VAL A 293 2.64 -3.89 -1.10
CA VAL A 293 2.50 -2.56 -1.71
C VAL A 293 1.09 -1.98 -1.51
N GLY A 294 0.08 -2.84 -1.39
CA GLY A 294 -1.30 -2.43 -1.13
C GLY A 294 -1.91 -1.67 -2.30
N SER A 295 -1.57 -1.99 -3.55
CA SER A 295 -2.16 -1.34 -4.74
C SER A 295 -3.70 -1.45 -4.76
N ASP A 296 -4.25 -2.46 -4.09
CA ASP A 296 -5.67 -2.73 -3.92
C ASP A 296 -6.32 -2.02 -2.71
N TRP A 297 -5.61 -1.18 -1.95
CA TRP A 297 -6.05 -0.63 -0.66
C TRP A 297 -7.39 0.12 -0.64
N LYS A 298 -7.86 0.55 -1.80
CA LYS A 298 -9.16 1.22 -2.02
C LYS A 298 -10.33 0.24 -2.12
N LYS A 299 -10.07 -1.08 -2.28
CA LYS A 299 -11.08 -2.14 -2.32
C LYS A 299 -11.52 -2.51 -0.90
N GLY A 300 -12.29 -1.61 -0.28
CA GLY A 300 -12.62 -1.69 1.14
C GLY A 300 -13.31 -2.98 1.59
N SER A 301 -13.99 -3.73 0.71
CA SER A 301 -14.61 -5.01 1.06
C SER A 301 -13.63 -6.18 1.15
N LEU A 302 -12.40 -6.02 0.66
CA LEU A 302 -11.35 -7.03 0.72
C LEU A 302 -10.44 -6.78 1.93
N TYR A 303 -9.69 -7.80 2.33
CA TYR A 303 -8.51 -7.60 3.16
C TYR A 303 -7.48 -6.85 2.34
N THR A 304 -7.06 -5.69 2.85
CA THR A 304 -6.11 -4.82 2.19
C THR A 304 -5.01 -4.45 3.15
N LEU A 305 -3.78 -4.36 2.67
CA LEU A 305 -2.68 -3.90 3.47
C LEU A 305 -2.43 -2.41 3.22
N ARG A 306 -2.08 -1.69 4.29
CA ARG A 306 -1.69 -0.27 4.21
C ARG A 306 -0.44 -0.02 5.03
N HIS A 307 0.43 0.86 4.54
CA HIS A 307 1.63 1.31 5.23
C HIS A 307 1.57 2.79 5.61
N ALA A 308 2.26 3.11 6.69
CA ALA A 308 2.43 4.46 7.22
C ALA A 308 3.86 4.63 7.74
N ALA A 309 4.40 5.85 7.71
CA ALA A 309 5.77 6.11 8.14
C ALA A 309 5.93 7.47 8.84
N GLY A 310 6.95 7.59 9.69
CA GLY A 310 7.37 8.85 10.33
C GLY A 310 6.65 9.19 11.63
N ALA A 311 6.40 10.49 11.85
CA ALA A 311 5.89 11.00 13.12
C ALA A 311 4.63 10.28 13.61
N ALA A 312 4.47 10.16 14.95
CA ALA A 312 3.41 9.36 15.58
C ALA A 312 1.99 9.68 15.07
N LYS A 313 1.70 10.96 14.76
CA LYS A 313 0.40 11.39 14.22
C LYS A 313 0.03 10.72 12.89
N TYR A 314 1.00 10.28 12.09
CA TYR A 314 0.77 9.60 10.82
C TYR A 314 0.54 8.10 10.99
N ARG A 315 1.13 7.49 12.02
CA ARG A 315 1.07 6.04 12.27
C ARG A 315 0.02 5.64 13.30
N SER A 316 -0.64 6.61 13.94
CA SER A 316 -1.66 6.38 14.97
C SER A 316 -2.95 5.80 14.36
N LEU A 317 -3.51 4.78 15.03
CA LEU A 317 -4.82 4.21 14.69
C LEU A 317 -5.99 4.83 15.47
N SER A 318 -5.74 5.85 16.28
CA SER A 318 -6.74 6.51 17.14
C SER A 318 -8.00 6.97 16.40
N LYS A 319 -7.87 7.38 15.13
CA LYS A 319 -9.01 7.72 14.27
C LYS A 319 -9.97 6.53 14.09
N TRP A 320 -9.45 5.32 13.95
CA TRP A 320 -10.26 4.12 13.76
C TRP A 320 -10.78 3.56 15.08
N GLU A 321 -10.00 3.65 16.16
CA GLU A 321 -10.46 3.30 17.52
C GLU A 321 -11.73 4.07 17.89
N LYS A 322 -11.77 5.38 17.64
CA LYS A 322 -12.97 6.22 17.85
C LYS A 322 -14.17 5.81 16.98
N ARG A 323 -13.92 5.21 15.81
CA ARG A 323 -14.97 4.76 14.87
C ARG A 323 -15.44 3.34 15.14
N ARG A 324 -14.71 2.56 15.95
CA ARG A 324 -14.94 1.13 16.18
C ARG A 324 -16.32 0.82 16.78
N PRO A 325 -16.79 1.53 17.83
CA PRO A 325 -18.12 1.24 18.39
C PRO A 325 -19.26 1.41 17.38
N GLY A 326 -19.19 2.47 16.55
CA GLY A 326 -20.19 2.70 15.50
C GLY A 326 -20.12 1.68 14.37
N TYR A 327 -18.93 1.17 14.06
CA TYR A 327 -18.76 0.08 13.10
C TYR A 327 -19.38 -1.23 13.62
N GLU A 328 -19.06 -1.61 14.85
CA GLU A 328 -19.57 -2.84 15.50
C GLU A 328 -21.10 -2.84 15.60
N ALA A 329 -21.69 -1.70 16.00
CA ALA A 329 -23.15 -1.54 16.02
C ALA A 329 -23.78 -1.79 14.64
N ARG A 330 -23.14 -1.27 13.58
CA ARG A 330 -23.64 -1.40 12.20
C ARG A 330 -23.49 -2.82 11.65
N ILE A 331 -22.46 -3.56 12.07
CA ILE A 331 -22.29 -4.98 11.75
C ILE A 331 -23.39 -5.79 12.43
N LYS A 332 -23.60 -5.59 13.74
CA LYS A 332 -24.66 -6.27 14.50
C LYS A 332 -26.05 -6.03 13.89
N GLU A 333 -26.37 -4.78 13.55
CA GLU A 333 -27.64 -4.44 12.89
C GLU A 333 -27.80 -5.16 11.53
N ARG A 334 -26.70 -5.28 10.77
CA ARG A 334 -26.70 -5.97 9.48
C ARG A 334 -26.91 -7.48 9.64
N GLU A 335 -26.30 -8.09 10.65
CA GLU A 335 -26.48 -9.50 10.99
C GLU A 335 -27.92 -9.79 11.43
N GLU A 336 -28.49 -8.97 12.31
CA GLU A 336 -29.88 -9.06 12.75
C GLU A 336 -30.86 -8.95 11.56
N LYS A 337 -30.64 -7.97 10.67
CA LYS A 337 -31.41 -7.81 9.44
C LYS A 337 -31.27 -9.01 8.50
N ALA A 338 -30.06 -9.57 8.37
CA ALA A 338 -29.82 -10.75 7.55
C ALA A 338 -30.54 -11.99 8.11
N ALA A 339 -30.47 -12.20 9.42
CA ALA A 339 -31.17 -13.28 10.11
C ALA A 339 -32.70 -13.15 9.97
N ALA A 340 -33.25 -11.95 10.15
CA ALA A 340 -34.69 -11.70 9.95
C ALA A 340 -35.12 -11.97 8.50
N LYS A 341 -34.33 -11.55 7.51
CA LYS A 341 -34.59 -11.81 6.09
C LYS A 341 -34.51 -13.30 5.75
N ALA A 342 -33.57 -14.02 6.34
CA ALA A 342 -33.44 -15.47 6.17
C ALA A 342 -34.66 -16.21 6.75
N LYS A 343 -35.11 -15.83 7.94
CA LYS A 343 -36.32 -16.37 8.58
C LYS A 343 -37.57 -16.14 7.73
N ALA A 344 -37.78 -14.91 7.25
CA ALA A 344 -38.90 -14.56 6.38
C ALA A 344 -38.86 -15.33 5.03
N LYS A 345 -37.67 -15.56 4.48
CA LYS A 345 -37.49 -16.37 3.25
C LYS A 345 -37.83 -17.84 3.50
N ALA A 346 -37.41 -18.40 4.63
CA ALA A 346 -37.74 -19.78 5.02
C ALA A 346 -39.25 -19.98 5.23
N GLU A 347 -39.92 -19.04 5.90
CA GLU A 347 -41.37 -19.08 6.09
C GLU A 347 -42.15 -18.97 4.77
N ARG A 348 -41.75 -18.07 3.87
CA ARG A 348 -42.34 -18.00 2.52
C ARG A 348 -42.15 -19.30 1.73
N ALA A 349 -41.00 -19.97 1.89
CA ALA A 349 -40.73 -21.25 1.23
C ALA A 349 -41.58 -22.39 1.80
N SER A 350 -41.79 -22.42 3.12
CA SER A 350 -42.65 -23.42 3.76
C SER A 350 -44.12 -23.25 3.35
N ILE A 351 -44.63 -22.01 3.32
CA ILE A 351 -45.99 -21.70 2.84
C ILE A 351 -46.16 -22.12 1.38
N LYS A 352 -45.21 -21.81 0.49
CA LYS A 352 -45.25 -22.25 -0.91
C LYS A 352 -45.29 -23.77 -1.04
N THR A 353 -44.53 -24.48 -0.21
CA THR A 353 -44.50 -25.94 -0.20
C THR A 353 -45.84 -26.53 0.26
N ALA A 354 -46.42 -25.98 1.32
CA ALA A 354 -47.74 -26.36 1.81
C ALA A 354 -48.83 -26.12 0.75
N PHE A 355 -48.82 -24.97 0.08
CA PHE A 355 -49.77 -24.65 -0.98
C PHE A 355 -49.65 -25.61 -2.18
N LYS A 356 -48.43 -26.01 -2.54
CA LYS A 356 -48.18 -27.02 -3.58
C LYS A 356 -48.79 -28.38 -3.19
N LYS A 357 -48.59 -28.83 -1.94
CA LYS A 357 -49.18 -30.08 -1.42
C LYS A 357 -50.70 -30.06 -1.45
N VAL A 358 -51.34 -28.96 -1.03
CA VAL A 358 -52.80 -28.80 -1.07
C VAL A 358 -53.31 -28.85 -2.51
N LYS A 359 -52.62 -28.21 -3.45
CA LYS A 359 -52.99 -28.22 -4.87
C LYS A 359 -52.89 -29.63 -5.48
N THR A 360 -51.86 -30.40 -5.12
CA THR A 360 -51.72 -31.81 -5.54
C THR A 360 -52.83 -32.67 -4.97
N LYS A 361 -53.11 -32.58 -3.66
CA LYS A 361 -54.18 -33.33 -2.99
C LYS A 361 -55.56 -33.01 -3.57
N LYS A 362 -55.82 -31.74 -3.91
CA LYS A 362 -57.07 -31.32 -4.58
C LYS A 362 -57.18 -31.90 -5.99
N LYS A 363 -56.07 -32.06 -6.71
CA LYS A 363 -56.03 -32.69 -8.04
C LYS A 363 -56.25 -34.21 -7.96
N GLU A 364 -55.74 -34.85 -6.90
CA GLU A 364 -55.99 -36.27 -6.60
C GLU A 364 -57.45 -36.51 -6.23
N LEU A 365 -58.05 -35.70 -5.34
CA LEU A 365 -59.47 -35.81 -5.00
C LEU A 365 -60.39 -35.63 -6.21
N LYS A 366 -60.05 -34.72 -7.15
CA LYS A 366 -60.81 -34.54 -8.39
C LYS A 366 -60.71 -35.72 -9.37
N LYS A 367 -59.75 -36.63 -9.19
CA LYS A 367 -59.61 -37.85 -9.99
C LYS A 367 -60.36 -39.04 -9.39
N VAL A 368 -60.87 -38.92 -8.17
CA VAL A 368 -61.74 -39.93 -7.58
C VAL A 368 -63.12 -39.75 -8.20
N THR A 369 -63.43 -40.54 -9.23
CA THR A 369 -64.80 -40.73 -9.71
C THR A 369 -65.55 -41.60 -8.72
N LEU A 370 -66.71 -41.11 -8.26
CA LEU A 370 -67.66 -41.88 -7.44
C LEU A 370 -67.93 -43.23 -8.10
N ASN A 371 -67.89 -44.30 -7.33
CA ASN A 371 -68.29 -45.61 -7.83
C ASN A 371 -69.83 -45.64 -8.01
N GLU A 372 -70.35 -46.68 -8.68
CA GLU A 372 -71.80 -46.74 -9.00
C GLU A 372 -72.70 -46.74 -7.75
N GLU A 373 -72.27 -47.37 -6.65
CA GLU A 373 -73.02 -47.35 -5.37
C GLU A 373 -73.07 -45.95 -4.75
N GLU A 374 -71.97 -45.20 -4.77
CA GLU A 374 -71.90 -43.84 -4.25
C GLU A 374 -72.71 -42.85 -5.09
N LYS A 375 -72.85 -43.09 -6.40
CA LYS A 375 -73.73 -42.29 -7.28
C LYS A 375 -75.20 -42.55 -6.98
N GLU A 376 -75.59 -43.80 -6.74
CA GLU A 376 -76.96 -44.17 -6.35
C GLU A 376 -77.36 -43.52 -5.03
N LEU A 377 -76.48 -43.57 -4.01
CA LEU A 377 -76.74 -42.98 -2.70
C LEU A 377 -76.88 -41.45 -2.78
N ALA A 378 -76.04 -40.78 -3.59
CA ALA A 378 -76.13 -39.34 -3.80
C ALA A 378 -77.41 -38.93 -4.54
N LYS A 379 -77.95 -39.79 -5.40
CA LYS A 379 -79.21 -39.58 -6.11
C LYS A 379 -80.41 -39.68 -5.17
N ALA A 380 -80.41 -40.69 -4.30
CA ALA A 380 -81.45 -40.87 -3.28
C ALA A 380 -81.54 -39.70 -2.28
N LEU A 381 -80.40 -39.10 -1.93
CA LEU A 381 -80.32 -37.94 -1.03
C LEU A 381 -80.78 -36.61 -1.67
N LEU A 382 -80.82 -36.53 -3.00
CA LEU A 382 -81.26 -35.34 -3.76
C LEU A 382 -82.76 -35.35 -4.06
N GLU A 383 -83.40 -36.52 -3.91
CA GLU A 383 -84.82 -36.74 -4.09
C GLU A 383 -85.61 -36.68 -2.75
N MET A 384 -84.91 -36.49 -1.62
CA MET A 384 -85.46 -36.08 -0.33
C MET A 384 -85.45 -34.55 -0.20
#